data_AF-A0A3G2UTP9-F1
#
_entry.id   AF-A0A3G2UTP9-F1
#
_cell.length_a   1.000
_cell.length_b   1.000
_cell.length_c   1.000
_cell.angle_alpha   90.00
_cell.angle_beta   90.00
_cell.angle_gamma   90.00
#
_symmetry.space_group_name_H-M   'P 1'
#
loop_
_entity.id
_entity.type
_entity.pdbx_description
1 polymer ?
#
loop_
_entity_poly.entity_id
_entity_poly.type
_entity_poly.pdbx_seq_one_letter_code
_entity_poly.pdbx_strand_id
1 'polypeptide(L)' 'MGFAGSYDESMGRPPLNLRSTNVRLPEGLGERIDKLVGTKRRAGFIREVLEREVERMENEQSKA' A
#
# COMPACT_ATOMS: atom_id res chain seq x y z
N MET A 1 -0.68 2.65 37.43
CA MET A 1 -1.39 3.44 36.40
C MET A 1 -0.38 3.82 35.33
N GLY A 2 -0.29 3.29 34.12
CA GLY A 2 -1.03 2.27 33.38
C GLY A 2 -0.33 2.11 32.01
N PHE A 3 0.02 0.86 31.69
CA PHE A 3 0.18 0.24 30.36
C PHE A 3 1.14 0.88 29.33
N ALA A 4 2.44 0.59 29.48
CA ALA A 4 3.33 0.44 28.31
C ALA A 4 3.08 -0.96 27.71
N GLY A 5 2.12 -1.02 26.79
CA GLY A 5 1.77 -2.24 26.07
C GLY A 5 2.96 -2.76 25.26
N SER A 6 3.35 -3.98 25.59
CA SER A 6 4.33 -4.83 24.92
C SER A 6 4.07 -4.88 23.41
N TYR A 7 5.11 -4.63 22.62
CA TYR A 7 5.10 -4.85 21.18
C TYR A 7 5.10 -6.37 20.97
N ASP A 8 3.92 -6.92 20.74
CA ASP A 8 3.68 -8.36 20.57
C ASP A 8 4.52 -8.93 19.42
N GLU A 9 5.50 -9.74 19.80
CA GLU A 9 6.38 -10.57 18.95
C GLU A 9 5.67 -11.87 18.47
N SER A 10 4.33 -11.89 18.42
CA SER A 10 3.54 -13.11 18.22
C SER A 10 2.62 -12.99 17.00
N MET A 11 3.18 -13.26 15.81
CA MET A 11 2.53 -13.74 14.57
C MET A 11 3.00 -12.99 13.32
N GLY A 12 4.12 -13.45 12.76
CA GLY A 12 4.19 -13.92 11.37
C GLY A 12 3.80 -12.98 10.21
N ARG A 13 3.67 -11.67 10.40
CA ARG A 13 3.67 -10.74 9.27
C ARG A 13 5.10 -10.23 9.09
N PRO A 14 5.81 -10.61 8.01
CA PRO A 14 7.14 -10.09 7.77
C PRO A 14 7.09 -8.56 7.85
N PRO A 15 8.08 -7.90 8.47
CA PRO A 15 8.14 -6.46 8.57
C PRO A 15 8.21 -5.91 7.15
N LEU A 16 7.04 -5.53 6.65
CA LEU A 16 6.92 -4.75 5.43
C LEU A 16 7.51 -3.40 5.82
N ASN A 17 8.71 -3.11 5.32
CA ASN A 17 9.35 -1.78 5.33
C ASN A 17 8.53 -0.77 4.52
N LEU A 18 7.21 -0.75 4.72
CA LEU A 18 6.24 0.09 4.09
C LEU A 18 6.03 1.30 5.00
N ARG A 19 6.39 2.47 4.50
CA ARG A 19 5.99 3.73 5.11
C ARG A 19 4.50 3.94 4.82
N SER A 20 3.68 3.99 5.87
CA SER A 20 2.25 4.32 5.74
C SER A 20 2.11 5.70 5.12
N THR A 21 1.70 5.74 3.86
CA THR A 21 1.44 6.99 3.13
C THR A 21 -0.06 7.18 3.02
N ASN A 22 -0.57 8.29 3.54
CA ASN A 22 -1.99 8.63 3.43
C ASN A 22 -2.21 9.34 2.08
N VAL A 23 -2.74 8.62 1.11
CA VAL A 23 -3.06 9.15 -0.23
C VAL A 23 -4.56 9.38 -0.32
N ARG A 24 -4.96 10.57 -0.74
CA ARG A 24 -6.36 10.88 -1.01
C ARG A 24 -6.73 10.35 -2.39
N LEU A 25 -7.59 9.33 -2.40
CA LEU A 25 -8.17 8.80 -3.63
C LEU A 25 -9.47 9.56 -3.95
N PRO A 26 -9.80 9.78 -5.23
CA PRO A 26 -11.09 10.34 -5.62
C PRO A 26 -12.25 9.45 -5.17
N GLU A 27 -13.41 10.07 -4.92
CA GLU A 27 -14.60 9.38 -4.43
C GLU A 27 -14.97 8.19 -5.33
N GLY A 28 -15.31 7.06 -4.71
CA GLY A 28 -15.64 5.81 -5.40
C GLY A 28 -14.45 5.01 -5.94
N LEU A 29 -13.22 5.55 -6.03
CA LEU A 29 -12.07 4.77 -6.49
C LEU A 29 -11.67 3.68 -5.48
N GLY A 30 -11.73 4.01 -4.18
CA GLY A 30 -11.49 3.04 -3.12
C GLY A 30 -12.46 1.85 -3.18
N GLU A 31 -13.74 2.10 -3.42
CA GLU A 31 -14.77 1.06 -3.59
C GLU A 31 -14.57 0.26 -4.88
N ARG A 32 -14.19 0.91 -5.99
CA ARG A 32 -13.87 0.22 -7.24
C ARG A 32 -12.70 -0.75 -7.05
N ILE A 33 -11.65 -0.32 -6.35
CA ILE A 33 -10.51 -1.19 -6.03
C ILE A 33 -10.98 -2.33 -5.13
N ASP A 34 -11.75 -2.04 -4.08
CA ASP A 34 -12.28 -3.07 -3.17
C ASP A 34 -13.05 -4.16 -3.91
N LYS A 35 -13.91 -3.76 -4.85
CA LYS A 35 -14.71 -4.66 -5.68
C LYS A 35 -13.87 -5.51 -6.63
N LEU A 36 -12.72 -5.00 -7.08
CA LEU A 36 -11.84 -5.70 -8.03
C LEU A 36 -10.85 -6.66 -7.33
N VAL A 37 -10.26 -6.25 -6.20
CA VAL A 37 -9.16 -7.01 -5.56
C VAL A 37 -9.53 -7.61 -4.20
N GLY A 38 -10.67 -7.21 -3.63
CA GLY A 38 -11.13 -7.59 -2.30
C GLY A 38 -10.58 -6.68 -1.20
N THR A 39 -11.36 -6.55 -0.13
CA THR A 39 -11.17 -5.58 0.96
C THR A 39 -9.81 -5.60 1.64
N LYS A 40 -9.17 -6.77 1.71
CA LYS A 40 -7.86 -6.96 2.35
C LYS A 40 -6.66 -6.75 1.41
N ARG A 41 -6.89 -6.57 0.11
CA ARG A 41 -5.82 -6.42 -0.90
C ARG A 41 -5.70 -5.03 -1.50
N ARG A 42 -6.54 -4.07 -1.09
CA ARG A 42 -6.50 -2.68 -1.58
C ARG A 42 -5.09 -2.08 -1.51
N ALA A 43 -4.41 -2.20 -0.37
CA ALA A 43 -3.05 -1.67 -0.19
C ALA A 43 -2.01 -2.38 -1.08
N GLY A 44 -2.14 -3.70 -1.27
CA GLY A 44 -1.26 -4.47 -2.15
C GLY A 44 -1.43 -4.08 -3.62
N PHE A 45 -2.68 -3.93 -4.05
CA PHE A 45 -3.00 -3.48 -5.40
C PHE A 45 -2.46 -2.08 -5.69
N ILE A 46 -2.68 -1.14 -4.77
CA ILE A 46 -2.15 0.22 -4.92
C ILE A 46 -0.62 0.19 -5.04
N ARG A 47 0.07 -0.63 -4.23
CA ARG A 47 1.53 -0.77 -4.32
C ARG A 47 1.97 -1.30 -5.68
N GLU A 48 1.40 -2.42 -6.15
CA GLU A 48 1.80 -3.01 -7.44
C GLU A 48 1.52 -2.08 -8.62
N VAL A 49 0.38 -1.40 -8.63
CA VAL A 49 0.04 -0.45 -9.68
C VAL A 49 0.98 0.75 -9.67
N LEU A 50 1.28 1.29 -8.49
CA LEU A 50 2.23 2.41 -8.36
C LEU A 50 3.64 1.99 -8.80
N GLU A 51 4.12 0.82 -8.41
CA GLU A 51 5.47 0.34 -8.76
C GLU A 51 5.61 0.19 -10.28
N ARG A 52 4.62 -0.40 -10.96
CA ARG A 52 4.61 -0.52 -12.43
C ARG A 52 4.53 0.83 -13.13
N GLU A 53 3.69 1.74 -12.64
CA GLU A 53 3.51 3.05 -13.28
C GLU A 53 4.75 3.94 -13.08
N VAL A 54 5.39 3.87 -11.91
CA VAL A 54 6.66 4.54 -11.65
C VAL A 54 7.76 3.98 -12.54
N GLU A 55 7.92 2.64 -12.61
CA GLU A 55 8.92 2.01 -13.48
C GLU A 55 8.73 2.42 -14.95
N ARG A 56 7.48 2.49 -15.42
CA ARG A 56 7.16 2.96 -16.77
C ARG A 56 7.57 4.41 -16.97
N MET A 57 7.22 5.31 -16.06
CA MET A 57 7.60 6.73 -16.13
C MET A 57 9.11 6.93 -16.04
N GLU A 58 9.81 6.15 -15.20
CA GLU A 58 11.27 6.19 -15.11
C GLU A 58 11.94 5.72 -16.39
N ASN A 59 11.40 4.69 -17.05
CA ASN A 59 11.88 4.25 -18.36
C ASN A 59 11.59 5.27 -19.48
N GLU A 60 10.46 5.98 -19.40
CA GLU A 60 10.11 7.04 -20.36
C GLU A 60 10.96 8.30 -20.12
N GLN A 61 11.24 8.68 -18.87
CA GLN A 61 12.13 9.82 -18.54
C GLN A 61 13.62 9.51 -18.77
N SER A 62 14.08 8.29 -18.52
CA SER A 62 15.48 7.91 -18.77
C SER A 62 15.83 7.81 -20.26
N LYS A 63 14.81 7.82 -21.14
CA LYS A 63 14.97 7.87 -22.61
C LYS A 63 14.82 9.29 -23.20
N ALA A 64 14.56 10.30 -22.37
CA ALA A 64 14.42 11.70 -22.79
C ALA A 64 15.75 12.47 -22.66
#